data_AF-A0A962HSZ6-F1
#
_entry.id   AF-A0A962HSZ6-F1
#
_cell.length_a   1.000
_cell.length_b   1.000
_cell.length_c   1.000
_cell.angle_alpha   90.00
_cell.angle_beta   90.00
_cell.angle_gamma   90.00
#
_symmetry.space_group_name_H-M   'P 1'
#
loop_
_entity.id
_entity.type
_entity.pdbx_description
1 polymer ?
#
loop_
_entity_poly.entity_id
_entity_poly.type
_entity_poly.pdbx_seq_one_letter_code
_entity_poly.pdbx_strand_id
1 'polypeptide(L)'
;LEVGEAIGQRDRALRLNAEYRSALRRTAGAWRTNDPGGQLHNRAVLLGAGGFTGGADTLAGSVLAHLGLVDAAQRFGAEGWGRVGIEELLRLRPDILIITVGADAAREPSMSIDVLRHPALRSAALGMRRIVAPTTDWSCGTPLVARAAARLAARAPRAARRTVGGTAGPMADPR
;
A
#
# COMPACT_ATOMS: atom_id res chain seq x y z
N LEU A 1 6.24 15.50 -19.15
CA LEU A 1 6.74 15.32 -20.54
C LEU A 1 8.01 16.13 -20.74
N GLU A 2 8.07 17.32 -20.14
CA GLU A 2 9.24 18.19 -19.97
C GLU A 2 10.61 17.48 -19.98
N VAL A 3 10.92 16.60 -19.02
CA VAL A 3 12.22 15.89 -18.99
C VAL A 3 12.50 15.12 -20.29
N GLY A 4 11.50 14.44 -20.83
CA GLY A 4 11.63 13.71 -22.08
C GLY A 4 11.80 14.63 -23.29
N GLU A 5 11.20 15.81 -23.28
CA GLU A 5 11.40 16.82 -24.32
C GLU A 5 12.82 17.40 -24.23
N ALA A 6 13.28 17.74 -23.02
CA ALA A 6 14.58 18.33 -22.77
C ALA A 6 15.77 17.44 -23.19
N ILE A 7 15.59 16.11 -23.18
CA ILE A 7 16.64 15.15 -23.57
C ILE A 7 16.39 14.47 -24.93
N GLY A 8 15.41 14.95 -25.71
CA GLY A 8 15.09 14.38 -27.03
C GLY A 8 14.47 12.98 -26.99
N GLN A 9 13.86 12.59 -25.87
CA GLN A 9 13.27 11.27 -25.60
C GLN A 9 11.75 11.34 -25.41
N ARG A 10 11.04 12.16 -26.21
CA ARG A 10 9.59 12.39 -26.08
C ARG A 10 8.77 11.09 -26.15
N ASP A 11 9.01 10.27 -27.17
CA ASP A 11 8.23 9.03 -27.37
C ASP A 11 8.44 8.03 -26.23
N ARG A 12 9.67 7.96 -25.70
CA ARG A 12 9.97 7.16 -24.52
C ARG A 12 9.20 7.67 -23.30
N ALA A 13 9.16 8.99 -23.08
CA ALA A 13 8.40 9.58 -21.99
C ALA A 13 6.89 9.34 -22.11
N LEU A 14 6.33 9.40 -23.33
CA LEU A 14 4.92 9.09 -23.59
C LEU A 14 4.59 7.63 -23.26
N ARG A 15 5.41 6.67 -23.73
CA ARG A 15 5.24 5.25 -23.40
C ARG A 15 5.28 5.01 -21.89
N LEU A 16 6.30 5.55 -21.21
CA LEU A 16 6.46 5.38 -19.76
C LEU A 16 5.27 5.96 -18.97
N ASN A 17 4.74 7.11 -19.38
CA ASN A 17 3.55 7.71 -18.78
C ASN A 17 2.29 6.88 -19.02
N ALA A 18 2.11 6.33 -20.22
CA ALA A 18 0.97 5.47 -20.55
C ALA A 18 1.00 4.18 -19.71
N GLU A 19 2.17 3.55 -19.60
CA GLU A 19 2.39 2.37 -18.75
C GLU A 19 2.08 2.69 -17.28
N TYR A 20 2.64 3.77 -16.75
CA TYR A 20 2.40 4.23 -15.38
C TYR A 20 0.91 4.45 -15.09
N ARG A 21 0.22 5.22 -15.95
CA ARG A 21 -1.22 5.50 -15.81
C ARG A 21 -2.04 4.22 -15.89
N SER A 22 -1.68 3.28 -16.76
CA SER A 22 -2.36 1.99 -16.86
C SER A 22 -2.23 1.18 -15.57
N ALA A 23 -1.03 1.18 -14.97
CA ALA A 23 -0.77 0.47 -13.72
C ALA A 23 -1.52 1.09 -12.54
N LEU A 24 -1.58 2.43 -12.45
CA LEU A 24 -2.40 3.11 -11.44
C LEU A 24 -3.88 2.77 -11.59
N ARG A 25 -4.44 2.82 -12.81
CA ARG A 25 -5.84 2.46 -13.04
C ARG A 25 -6.19 1.04 -12.60
N ARG A 26 -5.30 0.07 -12.86
CA ARG A 26 -5.52 -1.35 -12.48
C ARG A 26 -5.50 -1.59 -10.98
N THR A 27 -4.89 -0.70 -10.21
CA THR A 27 -4.64 -0.88 -8.77
C THR A 27 -5.53 0.00 -7.91
N ALA A 28 -6.20 1.00 -8.49
CA ALA A 28 -7.03 1.97 -7.78
C ALA A 28 -8.11 1.28 -6.95
N GLY A 29 -8.12 1.54 -5.65
CA GLY A 29 -9.12 0.98 -4.73
C GLY A 29 -9.05 -0.53 -4.55
N ALA A 30 -7.93 -1.18 -4.86
CA ALA A 30 -7.79 -2.63 -4.72
C ALA A 30 -8.10 -3.13 -3.28
N TRP A 31 -7.93 -2.27 -2.28
CA TRP A 31 -8.22 -2.54 -0.87
C TRP A 31 -9.51 -1.89 -0.38
N ARG A 32 -10.34 -1.32 -1.26
CA ARG A 32 -11.68 -0.88 -0.84
C ARG A 32 -12.51 -2.11 -0.47
N THR A 33 -12.80 -2.26 0.81
CA THR A 33 -13.79 -3.21 1.29
C THR A 33 -15.17 -2.59 1.12
N ASN A 34 -16.11 -3.38 0.60
CA ASN A 34 -17.51 -3.03 0.70
C ASN A 34 -18.00 -3.55 2.05
N ASP A 35 -17.58 -2.89 3.12
CA ASP A 35 -17.98 -3.23 4.48
C ASP A 35 -19.08 -2.26 4.95
N PRO A 36 -20.36 -2.63 4.80
CA PRO A 36 -21.47 -1.80 5.26
C PRO A 36 -21.50 -1.62 6.79
N GLY A 37 -20.74 -2.42 7.55
CA GLY A 37 -20.60 -2.31 9.00
C GLY A 37 -19.39 -1.49 9.47
N GLY A 38 -18.52 -1.03 8.56
CA GLY A 38 -17.37 -0.18 8.87
C GLY A 38 -16.32 -0.79 9.81
N GLN A 39 -16.22 -2.12 9.90
CA GLN A 39 -15.31 -2.81 10.83
C GLN A 39 -13.94 -3.16 10.21
N LEU A 40 -13.88 -3.35 8.89
CA LEU A 40 -12.66 -3.60 8.13
C LEU A 40 -11.98 -2.28 7.78
N HIS A 41 -11.35 -1.65 8.77
CA HIS A 41 -10.42 -0.58 8.50
C HIS A 41 -9.16 -1.21 7.92
N ASN A 42 -8.84 -1.04 6.64
CA ASN A 42 -7.56 -1.53 6.12
C ASN A 42 -6.43 -0.57 6.50
N ARG A 43 -6.12 -0.50 7.80
CA ARG A 43 -5.14 0.45 8.35
C ARG A 43 -3.74 -0.04 8.05
N ALA A 44 -2.98 0.76 7.31
CA ALA A 44 -1.65 0.42 6.87
C ALA A 44 -0.61 1.35 7.48
N VAL A 45 0.57 0.82 7.77
CA VAL A 45 1.75 1.61 8.13
C VAL A 45 2.93 1.16 7.29
N LEU A 46 3.67 2.12 6.75
CA LEU A 46 4.95 1.89 6.11
C LEU A 46 6.07 1.93 7.16
N LEU A 47 6.95 0.94 7.16
CA LEU A 47 8.09 0.83 8.07
C LEU A 47 9.36 0.49 7.30
N GLY A 48 10.32 1.39 7.31
CA GLY A 48 11.66 1.23 6.74
C GLY A 48 12.74 1.20 7.82
N ALA A 49 13.99 1.16 7.34
CA ALA A 49 15.17 1.16 8.21
C ALA A 49 15.14 2.35 9.19
N GLY A 50 15.58 2.13 10.43
CA GLY A 50 15.58 3.10 11.51
C GLY A 50 14.19 3.48 12.03
N GLY A 51 13.14 2.78 11.61
CA GLY A 51 11.76 3.14 11.92
C GLY A 51 11.17 4.13 10.91
N PHE A 52 11.82 4.33 9.76
CA PHE A 52 11.37 5.27 8.73
C PHE A 52 9.92 5.02 8.33
N THR A 53 9.11 6.08 8.29
CA THR A 53 7.69 6.00 7.95
C THR A 53 7.26 7.28 7.23
N GLY A 54 6.07 7.28 6.63
CA GLY A 54 5.50 8.46 5.97
C GLY A 54 4.03 8.60 6.27
N GLY A 55 3.58 9.84 6.50
CA GLY A 55 2.19 10.18 6.72
C GLY A 55 1.38 10.40 5.44
N ALA A 56 0.14 10.87 5.58
CA ALA A 56 -0.84 10.95 4.49
C ALA A 56 -0.46 11.92 3.36
N ASP A 57 0.30 12.96 3.68
CA ASP A 57 0.82 13.97 2.76
C ASP A 57 2.11 13.53 2.03
N THR A 58 2.63 12.35 2.34
CA THR A 58 3.77 11.76 1.62
C THR A 58 3.35 11.01 0.36
N LEU A 59 4.35 10.64 -0.45
CA LEU A 59 4.16 9.69 -1.54
C LEU A 59 3.61 8.35 -1.02
N ALA A 60 4.05 7.89 0.15
CA ALA A 60 3.55 6.66 0.74
C ALA A 60 2.06 6.80 1.06
N GLY A 61 1.67 7.87 1.76
CA GLY A 61 0.28 8.20 2.05
C GLY A 61 -0.60 8.26 0.80
N SER A 62 -0.11 8.91 -0.26
CA SER A 62 -0.80 9.00 -1.55
C SER A 62 -1.02 7.62 -2.20
N VAL A 63 -0.03 6.71 -2.13
CA VAL A 63 -0.18 5.34 -2.63
C VAL A 63 -1.19 4.56 -1.80
N LEU A 64 -1.16 4.68 -0.47
CA LEU A 64 -2.13 4.03 0.41
C LEU A 64 -3.56 4.50 0.10
N ALA A 65 -3.76 5.82 0.01
CA ALA A 65 -5.05 6.41 -0.34
C ALA A 65 -5.53 5.95 -1.73
N HIS A 66 -4.66 5.93 -2.73
CA HIS A 66 -4.97 5.44 -4.09
C HIS A 66 -5.47 3.99 -4.07
N LEU A 67 -4.90 3.16 -3.21
CA LEU A 67 -5.28 1.76 -3.04
C LEU A 67 -6.56 1.57 -2.21
N GLY A 68 -7.05 2.61 -1.53
CA GLY A 68 -8.17 2.52 -0.58
C GLY A 68 -7.77 2.05 0.82
N LEU A 69 -6.49 2.17 1.17
CA LEU A 69 -5.96 1.91 2.51
C LEU A 69 -6.06 3.17 3.38
N VAL A 70 -6.21 2.98 4.69
CA VAL A 70 -6.18 4.06 5.67
C VAL A 70 -4.77 4.13 6.26
N ASP A 71 -4.10 5.26 6.11
CA ASP A 71 -2.79 5.43 6.75
C ASP A 71 -2.95 5.57 8.27
N ALA A 72 -2.42 4.60 9.03
CA ALA A 72 -2.49 4.61 10.48
C ALA A 72 -1.44 5.51 11.13
N ALA A 73 -0.40 5.93 10.39
CA ALA A 73 0.68 6.78 10.88
C ALA A 73 0.28 8.26 10.98
N GLN A 74 -0.87 8.66 10.43
CA GLN A 74 -1.39 10.04 10.47
C GLN A 74 -1.45 10.64 11.88
N ARG A 75 -1.67 9.82 12.92
CA ARG A 75 -1.79 10.31 14.30
C ARG A 75 -0.48 10.79 14.92
N PHE A 76 0.68 10.54 14.31
CA PHE A 76 1.98 10.87 14.92
C PHE A 76 2.55 12.22 14.51
N GLY A 77 1.73 13.11 13.93
CA GLY A 77 2.24 14.39 13.45
C GLY A 77 3.28 14.20 12.33
N ALA A 78 3.22 13.07 11.61
CA ALA A 78 3.94 12.89 10.37
C ALA A 78 3.24 13.73 9.29
N GLU A 79 3.36 15.05 9.42
CA GLU A 79 3.38 15.96 8.29
C GLU A 79 4.69 15.64 7.55
N GLY A 80 4.60 14.78 6.55
CA GLY A 80 5.71 14.30 5.76
C GLY A 80 6.32 12.99 6.27
N TRP A 81 7.63 12.87 6.05
CA TRP A 81 8.39 11.67 6.39
C TRP A 81 8.94 11.77 7.81
N GLY A 82 8.93 10.65 8.53
CA GLY A 82 9.34 10.60 9.93
C GLY A 82 9.85 9.24 10.38
N ARG A 83 9.84 9.03 11.70
CA ARG A 83 10.24 7.76 12.33
C ARG A 83 9.16 7.33 13.32
N VAL A 84 8.92 6.03 13.41
CA VAL A 84 8.00 5.42 14.39
C VAL A 84 8.73 4.34 15.18
N GLY A 85 8.56 4.37 16.51
CA GLY A 85 9.08 3.34 17.42
C GLY A 85 8.26 2.05 17.38
N ILE A 86 8.81 0.93 17.85
CA ILE A 86 8.10 -0.35 17.86
C ILE A 86 6.90 -0.31 18.80
N GLU A 87 7.08 0.21 20.01
CA GLU A 87 6.05 0.33 21.04
C GLU A 87 4.87 1.18 20.55
N GLU A 88 5.18 2.20 19.75
CA GLU A 88 4.20 3.08 19.15
C GLU A 88 3.46 2.42 17.97
N LEU A 89 4.20 1.75 17.09
CA LEU A 89 3.64 0.94 16.01
C LEU A 89 2.69 -0.14 16.55
N LEU A 90 3.01 -0.76 17.69
CA LEU A 90 2.13 -1.75 18.33
C LEU A 90 0.84 -1.11 18.87
N ARG A 91 0.93 0.09 19.46
CA ARG A 91 -0.24 0.84 19.94
C ARG A 91 -1.19 1.24 18.81
N LEU A 92 -0.66 1.46 17.61
CA LEU A 92 -1.50 1.77 16.44
C LEU A 92 -2.45 0.65 16.06
N ARG A 93 -2.04 -0.60 16.28
CA ARG A 93 -2.74 -1.80 15.79
C ARG A 93 -3.08 -1.67 14.29
N PRO A 94 -2.08 -1.56 13.40
CA PRO A 94 -2.34 -1.53 11.97
C PRO A 94 -2.72 -2.92 11.47
N ASP A 95 -3.70 -3.02 10.59
CA ASP A 95 -4.09 -4.28 9.96
C ASP A 95 -3.05 -4.73 8.93
N ILE A 96 -2.26 -3.79 8.39
CA ILE A 96 -1.25 -4.04 7.35
C ILE A 96 0.07 -3.35 7.72
N LEU A 97 1.16 -4.12 7.78
CA LEU A 97 2.51 -3.61 7.97
C LEU A 97 3.30 -3.74 6.67
N ILE A 98 3.67 -2.60 6.07
CA ILE A 98 4.41 -2.53 4.81
C ILE A 98 5.88 -2.29 5.14
N ILE A 99 6.69 -3.33 5.00
CA ILE A 99 8.12 -3.26 5.27
C ILE A 99 8.86 -2.84 3.99
N THR A 100 9.61 -1.74 4.07
CA THR A 100 10.49 -1.29 3.00
C THR A 100 11.94 -1.58 3.36
N VAL A 101 12.62 -2.38 2.55
CA VAL A 101 14.04 -2.67 2.74
C VAL A 101 14.73 -2.76 1.38
N GLY A 102 15.96 -2.29 1.30
CA GLY A 102 16.81 -2.46 0.12
C GLY A 102 17.19 -3.93 -0.07
N ALA A 103 17.40 -4.35 -1.32
CA ALA A 103 17.79 -5.73 -1.62
C ALA A 103 19.11 -6.12 -0.93
N ASP A 104 20.06 -5.20 -0.87
CA ASP A 104 21.38 -5.41 -0.26
C ASP A 104 21.34 -5.23 1.26
N ALA A 105 20.52 -4.29 1.74
CA ALA A 105 20.27 -4.09 3.18
C ALA A 105 19.58 -5.31 3.83
N ALA A 106 18.96 -6.21 3.06
CA ALA A 106 18.48 -7.48 3.59
C ALA A 106 19.64 -8.48 3.84
N ARG A 107 20.75 -8.36 3.10
CA ARG A 107 21.91 -9.25 3.12
C ARG A 107 23.02 -8.77 4.05
N GLU A 108 23.16 -7.45 4.22
CA GLU A 108 24.16 -6.83 5.09
C GLU A 108 23.53 -6.34 6.40
N PRO A 109 23.88 -6.93 7.56
CA PRO A 109 23.35 -6.50 8.85
C PRO A 109 23.72 -5.05 9.15
N SER A 110 22.74 -4.24 9.55
CA SER A 110 22.98 -2.90 10.08
C SER A 110 22.03 -2.61 11.25
N MET A 111 22.46 -1.77 12.18
CA MET A 111 21.59 -1.35 13.31
C MET A 111 20.27 -0.75 12.82
N SER A 112 20.29 -0.09 11.67
CA SER A 112 19.10 0.51 11.07
C SER A 112 18.06 -0.53 10.63
N ILE A 113 18.44 -1.76 10.25
CA ILE A 113 17.46 -2.78 9.83
C ILE A 113 16.95 -3.65 10.99
N ASP A 114 17.56 -3.57 12.17
CA ASP A 114 17.19 -4.41 13.32
C ASP A 114 15.75 -4.17 13.79
N VAL A 115 15.28 -2.93 13.68
CA VAL A 115 13.88 -2.55 13.91
C VAL A 115 12.91 -3.38 13.06
N LEU A 116 13.28 -3.72 11.82
CA LEU A 116 12.45 -4.52 10.91
C LEU A 116 12.43 -6.01 11.27
N ARG A 117 13.43 -6.47 12.04
CA ARG A 117 13.59 -7.85 12.51
C ARG A 117 13.08 -8.04 13.95
N HIS A 118 12.59 -6.96 14.57
CA HIS A 118 12.22 -6.94 15.98
C HIS A 118 11.20 -8.05 16.32
N PRO A 119 11.38 -8.81 17.41
CA PRO A 119 10.50 -9.91 17.78
C PRO A 119 9.03 -9.53 17.89
N ALA A 120 8.75 -8.31 18.38
CA ALA A 120 7.39 -7.83 18.54
C ALA A 120 6.64 -7.67 17.20
N LEU A 121 7.33 -7.61 16.05
CA LEU A 121 6.70 -7.56 14.73
C LEU A 121 6.40 -8.94 14.15
N ARG A 122 6.79 -10.04 14.82
CA ARG A 122 6.81 -11.39 14.24
C ARG A 122 5.50 -12.18 14.30
N SER A 123 4.36 -11.61 14.71
CA SER A 123 3.23 -12.48 15.12
C SER A 123 1.97 -12.40 14.23
N ALA A 124 1.41 -13.59 13.97
CA ALA A 124 -0.01 -13.77 13.65
C ALA A 124 -0.92 -13.33 14.83
N ALA A 125 -0.38 -13.29 16.06
CA ALA A 125 -1.08 -12.85 17.27
C ALA A 125 -1.45 -11.34 17.26
N LEU A 126 -0.76 -10.52 16.47
CA LEU A 126 -1.15 -9.13 16.25
C LEU A 126 -2.18 -8.95 15.13
N GLY A 127 -2.54 -10.02 14.41
CA GLY A 127 -3.51 -9.99 13.31
C GLY A 127 -3.06 -9.21 12.07
N MET A 128 -1.81 -8.72 12.04
CA MET A 128 -1.33 -7.82 10.97
C MET A 128 -0.86 -8.58 9.74
N ARG A 129 -1.27 -8.12 8.56
CA ARG A 129 -0.76 -8.61 7.27
C ARG A 129 0.55 -7.92 6.94
N ARG A 130 1.64 -8.69 6.90
CA ARG A 130 2.97 -8.17 6.56
C ARG A 130 3.22 -8.22 5.05
N ILE A 131 3.56 -7.09 4.44
CA ILE A 131 3.89 -6.99 3.01
C ILE A 131 5.29 -6.39 2.88
N VAL A 132 6.20 -7.10 2.22
CA VAL A 132 7.55 -6.58 1.93
C VAL A 132 7.56 -5.96 0.54
N ALA A 133 8.09 -4.75 0.43
CA ALA A 133 8.28 -4.04 -0.83
C ALA A 133 9.70 -3.44 -0.88
N PRO A 134 10.42 -3.54 -2.01
CA PRO A 134 11.73 -2.92 -2.15
C PRO A 134 11.67 -1.41 -1.93
N THR A 135 12.64 -0.83 -1.20
CA THR A 135 12.74 0.65 -1.05
C THR A 135 12.78 1.38 -2.39
N THR A 136 13.33 0.76 -3.44
CA THR A 136 13.39 1.30 -4.80
C THR A 136 12.02 1.50 -5.45
N ASP A 137 10.99 0.76 -5.02
CA ASP A 137 9.63 0.97 -5.50
C ASP A 137 8.97 2.20 -4.84
N TRP A 138 9.60 2.80 -3.83
CA TRP A 138 9.09 3.96 -3.07
C TRP A 138 9.92 5.24 -3.27
N SER A 139 11.01 5.19 -4.07
CA SER A 139 11.94 6.31 -4.19
C SER A 139 11.42 7.46 -5.07
N CYS A 140 11.54 8.67 -4.52
CA CYS A 140 11.46 10.00 -5.14
C CYS A 140 10.44 10.22 -6.27
N GLY A 141 9.24 9.63 -6.19
CA GLY A 141 8.14 9.94 -7.12
C GLY A 141 8.35 9.47 -8.55
N THR A 142 9.24 8.49 -8.78
CA THR A 142 9.44 7.94 -10.11
C THR A 142 8.24 7.10 -10.56
N PRO A 143 8.07 6.83 -11.87
CA PRO A 143 7.05 5.89 -12.36
C PRO A 143 7.13 4.48 -11.73
N LEU A 144 8.25 4.14 -11.09
CA LEU A 144 8.44 2.90 -10.34
C LEU A 144 7.49 2.78 -9.14
N VAL A 145 6.92 3.88 -8.63
CA VAL A 145 5.91 3.84 -7.55
C VAL A 145 4.66 3.03 -7.93
N ALA A 146 4.35 2.91 -9.22
CA ALA A 146 3.31 2.01 -9.68
C ALA A 146 3.61 0.52 -9.38
N ARG A 147 4.88 0.14 -9.21
CA ARG A 147 5.29 -1.21 -8.76
C ARG A 147 4.94 -1.43 -7.30
N ALA A 148 5.14 -0.44 -6.43
CA ALA A 148 4.69 -0.50 -5.05
C ALA A 148 3.16 -0.70 -4.98
N ALA A 149 2.41 0.12 -5.72
CA ALA A 149 0.95 -0.01 -5.81
C ALA A 149 0.52 -1.39 -6.32
N ALA A 150 1.14 -1.89 -7.39
CA ALA A 150 0.84 -3.22 -7.94
C ALA A 150 1.16 -4.35 -6.97
N ARG A 151 2.30 -4.28 -6.27
CA ARG A 151 2.66 -5.26 -5.25
C ARG A 151 1.62 -5.29 -4.15
N LEU A 152 1.25 -4.14 -3.59
CA LEU A 152 0.23 -4.04 -2.55
C LEU A 152 -1.13 -4.55 -3.04
N ALA A 153 -1.59 -4.10 -4.20
CA ALA A 153 -2.86 -4.53 -4.79
C ALA A 153 -2.92 -6.05 -4.99
N ALA A 154 -1.83 -6.70 -5.37
CA ALA A 154 -1.79 -8.16 -5.53
C ALA A 154 -1.95 -8.94 -4.20
N ARG A 155 -1.83 -8.28 -3.03
CA ARG A 155 -2.10 -8.86 -1.71
C ARG A 155 -3.47 -8.47 -1.16
N ALA A 156 -4.24 -7.67 -1.89
CA ALA A 156 -5.58 -7.31 -1.47
C ALA A 156 -6.46 -8.56 -1.35
N PRO A 157 -7.38 -8.63 -0.38
CA PRO A 157 -8.39 -9.68 -0.36
C PRO A 157 -9.16 -9.67 -1.67
N ARG A 158 -9.31 -10.84 -2.31
CA ARG A 158 -10.15 -10.94 -3.51
C ARG A 158 -11.57 -10.65 -3.07
N ALA A 159 -12.21 -9.65 -3.68
CA ALA A 159 -13.64 -9.46 -3.53
C ALA A 159 -14.32 -10.79 -3.86
N ALA A 160 -15.04 -11.36 -2.89
CA ALA A 160 -15.88 -12.52 -3.14
C ALA A 160 -16.82 -12.11 -4.28
N ARG A 161 -16.66 -12.73 -5.45
CA ARG A 161 -17.57 -12.53 -6.57
C ARG A 161 -18.95 -12.94 -6.06
N ARG A 162 -19.80 -11.98 -5.70
CA ARG A 162 -21.23 -12.23 -5.59
C ARG A 162 -21.68 -12.60 -6.99
N THR A 163 -21.92 -13.89 -7.22
CA THR A 163 -22.84 -14.32 -8.26
C THR A 163 -24.13 -13.55 -8.02
N VAL A 164 -24.43 -12.58 -8.89
CA VAL A 164 -25.78 -12.06 -9.01
C VAL A 164 -26.58 -13.18 -9.63
N GLY A 165 -27.05 -14.11 -8.78
CA GLY A 165 -28.07 -15.08 -9.12
C GLY A 165 -29.40 -14.34 -9.24
N GLY A 166 -29.63 -13.74 -10.39
CA GLY A 166 -30.98 -13.45 -10.83
C GLY A 166 -31.59 -14.76 -11.35
N THR A 167 -32.60 -15.26 -10.66
CA THR A 167 -33.70 -15.98 -11.30
C THR A 167 -34.99 -15.57 -10.60
N ALA A 168 -35.89 -15.06 -11.43
CA ALA A 168 -37.22 -14.60 -11.11
C ALA A 168 -38.01 -15.58 -10.24
N GLY A 169 -38.72 -15.05 -9.24
CA GLY A 169 -39.84 -15.77 -8.63
C GLY A 169 -40.99 -15.85 -9.63
N PRO A 170 -41.74 -16.96 -9.70
CA PRO A 170 -42.90 -17.04 -10.56
C PRO A 170 -44.03 -16.17 -9.98
N MET A 171 -44.53 -15.27 -10.81
CA MET A 171 -45.76 -14.52 -10.64
C MET A 171 -46.93 -15.51 -10.68
N ALA A 172 -47.65 -15.65 -9.56
CA ALA A 172 -48.89 -16.41 -9.50
C ALA A 172 -50.06 -15.55 -10.00
N ASP A 173 -50.74 -16.07 -11.02
CA ASP A 173 -51.95 -15.55 -11.66
C ASP A 173 -53.18 -15.76 -10.75
N PRO A 174 -54.09 -14.78 -10.58
CA PRO A 174 -55.29 -14.98 -9.78
C PRO A 174 -56.40 -15.64 -10.61
N ARG A 175 -56.91 -16.76 -10.11
CA ARG A 175 -58.27 -17.24 -10.38
C ARG A 175 -59.00 -17.43 -9.07
#